data_AF-A0A960QWV4-F1
#
_entry.id   AF-A0A960QWV4-F1
#
_cell.length_a   1.000
_cell.length_b   1.000
_cell.length_c   1.000
_cell.angle_alpha   90.00
_cell.angle_beta   90.00
_cell.angle_gamma   90.00
#
_symmetry.space_group_name_H-M   'P 1'
#
loop_
_entity.id
_entity.type
_entity.pdbx_description
1 polymer ?
#
loop_
_entity_poly.entity_id
_entity_poly.type
_entity_poly.pdbx_seq_one_letter_code
_entity_poly.pdbx_strand_id
1 'polypeptide(L)'
;MFKKLLKRQTNPIRVGLVGAGAMGKGIAWQVSHTPGMRLMFIGDLNLEVARETAIQIGMEPVETDGVTIPEITDNQVLITTDSLAVLRRNDILKMEAFAEATNAIAGACEYCLAAIEGGMHVILMNAEVDMVYGKLLQHEAKKHNVIVTSDAGDQHGVLATMIDEIKLWGFDIVQAGNIKGFLNYYATPESIRPEAEKRNLSAVQCCAYTDGTKLNIEMALLCNSLGLTPFKDGMEGPRCADVTEVLDLFDFDAYGDQGRVDYILGSEPGGGVYVVGK
;
A
#
# COMPACT_ATOMS: atom_id res chain seq x y z
N MET A 1 -3.15 -11.42 17.11
CA MET A 1 -2.01 -11.42 16.16
C MET A 1 -0.66 -11.54 16.85
N PHE A 2 -0.26 -10.59 17.72
CA PHE A 2 1.05 -10.54 18.38
C PHE A 2 1.54 -11.87 19.01
N LYS A 3 0.70 -12.57 19.77
CA LYS A 3 1.04 -13.89 20.35
C LYS A 3 1.40 -14.96 19.30
N LYS A 4 0.85 -14.88 18.08
CA LYS A 4 1.20 -15.81 16.98
C LYS A 4 2.58 -15.49 16.42
N LEU A 5 2.90 -14.20 16.28
CA LEU A 5 4.21 -13.73 15.81
C LEU A 5 5.34 -14.07 16.80
N LEU A 6 5.11 -13.95 18.11
CA LEU A 6 6.10 -14.38 19.11
C LEU A 6 6.51 -15.85 18.98
N LYS A 7 5.58 -16.74 18.56
CA LYS A 7 5.88 -18.16 18.33
C LYS A 7 6.77 -18.42 17.11
N ARG A 8 7.00 -17.41 16.27
CA ARG A 8 7.78 -17.47 15.03
C ARG A 8 9.22 -16.96 15.21
N GLN A 9 9.68 -16.65 16.43
CA GLN A 9 11.05 -16.14 16.63
C GLN A 9 12.15 -17.08 16.10
N THR A 10 11.98 -18.40 16.23
CA THR A 10 12.94 -19.40 15.73
C THR A 10 12.71 -19.81 14.27
N ASN A 11 11.60 -19.38 13.67
CA ASN A 11 11.27 -19.60 12.28
C ASN A 11 10.44 -18.40 11.78
N PRO A 12 11.09 -17.24 11.57
CA PRO A 12 10.39 -15.98 11.30
C PRO A 12 9.73 -15.98 9.93
N ILE A 13 8.70 -15.15 9.77
CA ILE A 13 8.17 -14.80 8.45
C ILE A 13 9.27 -14.06 7.70
N ARG A 14 9.76 -14.69 6.62
CA ARG A 14 10.79 -14.11 5.76
C ARG A 14 10.15 -13.21 4.72
N VAL A 15 10.55 -11.94 4.70
CA VAL A 15 9.96 -10.87 3.88
C VAL A 15 10.97 -10.34 2.87
N GLY A 16 10.56 -10.22 1.62
CA GLY A 16 11.27 -9.44 0.60
C GLY A 16 10.66 -8.05 0.43
N LEU A 17 11.48 -7.05 0.13
CA LEU A 17 11.04 -5.68 -0.11
C LEU A 17 11.67 -5.15 -1.40
N VAL A 18 10.85 -4.57 -2.27
CA VAL A 18 11.32 -3.83 -3.46
C VAL A 18 10.74 -2.43 -3.44
N GLY A 19 11.62 -1.44 -3.60
CA GLY A 19 11.36 -0.02 -3.39
C GLY A 19 11.75 0.40 -1.97
N ALA A 20 12.82 1.19 -1.85
CA ALA A 20 13.34 1.73 -0.60
C ALA A 20 13.10 3.25 -0.46
N GLY A 21 11.99 3.73 -1.03
CA GLY A 21 11.46 5.08 -0.81
C GLY A 21 10.85 5.25 0.59
N ALA A 22 10.08 6.33 0.81
CA ALA A 22 9.51 6.63 2.13
C ALA A 22 8.68 5.46 2.72
N MET A 23 7.80 4.86 1.92
CA MET A 23 6.98 3.70 2.34
C MET A 23 7.85 2.47 2.60
N GLY A 24 8.76 2.14 1.67
CA GLY A 24 9.68 1.02 1.80
C GLY A 24 10.55 1.07 3.04
N LYS A 25 11.11 2.25 3.36
CA LYS A 25 11.88 2.48 4.60
C LYS A 25 11.04 2.23 5.84
N GLY A 26 9.78 2.68 5.86
CA GLY A 26 8.83 2.40 6.93
C GLY A 26 8.55 0.91 7.12
N ILE A 27 8.38 0.17 6.02
CA ILE A 27 8.16 -1.28 6.05
C ILE A 27 9.41 -2.02 6.54
N ALA A 28 10.58 -1.68 6.00
CA ALA A 28 11.86 -2.25 6.43
C ALA A 28 12.06 -2.06 7.93
N TRP A 29 11.77 -0.85 8.43
CA TRP A 29 11.82 -0.54 9.86
C TRP A 29 10.84 -1.39 10.66
N GLN A 30 9.57 -1.43 10.27
CA GLN A 30 8.54 -2.18 11.00
C GLN A 30 8.83 -3.68 11.02
N VAL A 31 9.22 -4.28 9.89
CA VAL A 31 9.57 -5.71 9.80
C VAL A 31 10.73 -6.04 10.73
N SER A 32 11.77 -5.21 10.76
CA SER A 32 12.97 -5.43 11.58
C SER A 32 12.70 -5.31 13.08
N HIS A 33 11.67 -4.57 13.47
CA HIS A 33 11.25 -4.42 14.87
C HIS A 33 10.08 -5.34 15.27
N THR A 34 9.51 -6.10 14.34
CA THR A 34 8.38 -6.99 14.62
C THR A 34 8.89 -8.40 14.96
N PRO A 35 8.64 -8.91 16.20
CA PRO A 35 9.08 -10.24 16.58
C PRO A 35 8.55 -11.32 15.63
N GLY A 36 9.40 -12.27 15.24
CA GLY A 36 8.99 -13.37 14.37
C GLY A 36 8.81 -12.97 12.90
N MET A 37 9.36 -11.82 12.49
CA MET A 37 9.53 -11.42 11.10
C MET A 37 11.01 -11.14 10.82
N ARG A 38 11.43 -11.29 9.56
CA ARG A 38 12.81 -11.02 9.12
C ARG A 38 12.80 -10.50 7.70
N LEU A 39 13.50 -9.39 7.47
CA LEU A 39 13.75 -8.87 6.13
C LEU A 39 14.92 -9.63 5.51
N MET A 40 14.72 -10.21 4.32
CA MET A 40 15.71 -11.02 3.63
C MET A 40 16.48 -10.22 2.57
N PHE A 41 15.79 -9.32 1.85
CA PHE A 41 16.43 -8.43 0.90
C PHE A 41 15.70 -7.09 0.76
N ILE A 42 16.44 -6.08 0.33
CA ILE A 42 15.97 -4.76 -0.07
C ILE A 42 16.43 -4.50 -1.49
N GLY A 43 15.48 -4.40 -2.42
CA GLY A 43 15.74 -4.05 -3.80
C GLY A 43 15.41 -2.58 -4.08
N ASP A 44 16.30 -1.85 -4.74
CA ASP A 44 16.02 -0.50 -5.25
C ASP A 44 16.88 -0.22 -6.48
N LEU A 45 16.39 0.60 -7.42
CA LEU A 45 17.17 1.00 -8.59
C LEU A 45 18.44 1.79 -8.19
N ASN A 46 18.42 2.45 -7.04
CA ASN A 46 19.59 3.06 -6.43
C ASN A 46 20.09 2.20 -5.26
N LEU A 47 21.21 1.49 -5.50
CA LEU A 47 21.84 0.61 -4.51
C LEU A 47 22.14 1.32 -3.18
N GLU A 48 22.52 2.60 -3.22
CA GLU A 48 22.87 3.34 -2.02
C GLU A 48 21.63 3.60 -1.14
N VAL A 49 20.46 3.79 -1.74
CA VAL A 49 19.20 3.92 -0.98
C VAL A 49 18.86 2.61 -0.26
N ALA A 50 19.06 1.46 -0.92
CA ALA A 50 18.89 0.15 -0.30
C ALA A 50 19.90 -0.07 0.85
N ARG A 51 21.17 0.33 0.64
CA ARG A 51 22.24 0.28 1.65
C ARG A 51 21.92 1.16 2.86
N GLU A 52 21.58 2.42 2.65
CA GLU A 52 21.20 3.34 3.71
C GLU A 52 20.03 2.79 4.52
N THR A 53 19.03 2.21 3.85
CA THR A 53 17.87 1.60 4.51
C THR A 53 18.30 0.43 5.39
N ALA A 54 19.16 -0.47 4.89
CA ALA A 54 19.72 -1.57 5.68
C ALA A 54 20.46 -1.07 6.93
N ILE A 55 21.32 -0.06 6.79
CA ILE A 55 22.06 0.53 7.90
C ILE A 55 21.09 1.17 8.91
N GLN A 56 20.07 1.89 8.44
CA GLN A 56 19.07 2.55 9.30
C GLN A 56 18.32 1.55 10.18
N ILE A 57 18.01 0.36 9.66
CA ILE A 57 17.35 -0.72 10.43
C ILE A 57 18.33 -1.56 11.26
N GLY A 58 19.61 -1.18 11.32
CA GLY A 58 20.63 -1.87 12.12
C GLY A 58 21.16 -3.17 11.49
N MET A 59 21.01 -3.35 10.18
CA MET A 59 21.42 -4.54 9.44
C MET A 59 22.66 -4.25 8.59
N GLU A 60 23.57 -5.22 8.51
CA GLU A 60 24.73 -5.17 7.62
C GLU A 60 24.29 -5.49 6.17
N PRO A 61 24.51 -4.58 5.21
CA PRO A 61 24.12 -4.79 3.81
C PRO A 61 25.10 -5.72 3.09
N VAL A 62 24.56 -6.75 2.42
CA VAL A 62 25.32 -7.68 1.58
C VAL A 62 24.84 -7.54 0.15
N GLU A 63 25.70 -7.11 -0.77
CA GLU A 63 25.34 -6.94 -2.17
C GLU A 63 25.18 -8.28 -2.91
N THR A 64 24.22 -8.32 -3.83
CA THR A 64 24.03 -9.44 -4.74
C THR A 64 23.50 -8.96 -6.09
N ASP A 65 23.87 -9.68 -7.16
CA ASP A 65 23.31 -9.54 -8.50
C ASP A 65 22.05 -10.41 -8.73
N GLY A 66 21.62 -11.16 -7.71
CA GLY A 66 20.52 -12.13 -7.78
C GLY A 66 20.83 -13.42 -8.52
N VAL A 67 21.94 -13.49 -9.27
CA VAL A 67 22.42 -14.72 -9.92
C VAL A 67 23.11 -15.62 -8.92
N THR A 68 23.85 -15.05 -7.97
CA THR A 68 24.39 -15.79 -6.83
C THR A 68 23.84 -15.20 -5.53
N ILE A 69 23.14 -16.01 -4.76
CA ILE A 69 22.62 -15.61 -3.45
C ILE A 69 23.64 -16.02 -2.38
N PRO A 70 24.35 -15.07 -1.75
CA PRO A 70 25.27 -15.40 -0.66
C PRO A 70 24.48 -15.82 0.59
N GLU A 71 25.10 -16.67 1.41
CA GLU A 71 24.57 -16.95 2.74
C GLU A 71 24.71 -15.70 3.62
N ILE A 72 23.63 -15.33 4.32
CA ILE A 72 23.59 -14.17 5.22
C ILE A 72 23.31 -14.60 6.65
N THR A 73 23.98 -13.97 7.60
CA THR A 73 23.72 -14.14 9.03
C THR A 73 22.46 -13.37 9.47
N ASP A 74 22.01 -13.57 10.71
CA ASP A 74 20.80 -12.92 11.24
C ASP A 74 20.89 -11.39 11.33
N ASN A 75 22.10 -10.83 11.33
CA ASN A 75 22.35 -9.38 11.35
C ASN A 75 22.61 -8.81 9.95
N GLN A 76 22.45 -9.61 8.89
CA GLN A 76 22.71 -9.22 7.50
C GLN A 76 21.43 -9.25 6.66
N VAL A 77 21.37 -8.36 5.66
CA VAL A 77 20.28 -8.28 4.68
C VAL A 77 20.86 -8.10 3.29
N LEU A 78 20.28 -8.78 2.30
CA LEU A 78 20.72 -8.61 0.91
C LEU A 78 20.26 -7.25 0.38
N ILE A 79 21.12 -6.61 -0.42
CA ILE A 79 20.75 -5.42 -1.20
C ILE A 79 21.06 -5.65 -2.67
N THR A 80 20.23 -5.12 -3.56
CA THR A 80 20.40 -5.30 -4.99
C THR A 80 19.74 -4.19 -5.80
N THR A 81 20.23 -4.01 -7.04
CA THR A 81 19.53 -3.27 -8.09
C THR A 81 18.74 -4.18 -9.04
N ASP A 82 18.97 -5.50 -9.00
CA ASP A 82 18.23 -6.50 -9.79
C ASP A 82 17.27 -7.29 -8.89
N SER A 83 16.19 -6.62 -8.52
CA SER A 83 15.16 -7.19 -7.65
C SER A 83 14.49 -8.42 -8.27
N LEU A 84 14.33 -8.44 -9.60
CA LEU A 84 13.68 -9.54 -10.30
C LEU A 84 14.53 -10.81 -10.26
N ALA A 85 15.86 -10.68 -10.42
CA ALA A 85 16.77 -11.81 -10.26
C ALA A 85 16.69 -12.41 -8.86
N VAL A 86 16.65 -11.58 -7.80
CA VAL A 86 16.53 -12.06 -6.41
C VAL A 86 15.18 -12.73 -6.14
N LEU A 87 14.06 -12.15 -6.59
CA LEU A 87 12.72 -12.72 -6.40
C LEU A 87 12.58 -14.12 -7.03
N ARG A 88 13.23 -14.35 -8.18
CA ARG A 88 13.28 -15.66 -8.84
C ARG A 88 14.09 -16.73 -8.09
N ARG A 89 14.79 -16.36 -7.01
CA ARG A 89 15.61 -17.26 -6.17
C ARG A 89 14.96 -17.60 -4.84
N ASN A 90 13.63 -17.62 -4.80
CA ASN A 90 12.91 -17.98 -3.59
C ASN A 90 13.08 -19.45 -3.18
N ASP A 91 13.56 -20.30 -4.09
CA ASP A 91 14.03 -21.65 -3.78
C ASP A 91 15.18 -21.65 -2.76
N ILE A 92 15.96 -20.56 -2.67
CA ILE A 92 17.04 -20.37 -1.69
C ILE A 92 16.57 -19.54 -0.50
N LEU A 93 15.97 -18.38 -0.76
CA LEU A 93 15.65 -17.41 0.30
C LEU A 93 14.49 -17.84 1.19
N LYS A 94 13.58 -18.68 0.67
CA LYS A 94 12.39 -19.20 1.37
C LYS A 94 11.53 -18.07 1.98
N MET A 95 11.38 -16.96 1.25
CA MET A 95 10.48 -15.87 1.62
C MET A 95 9.02 -16.34 1.55
N GLU A 96 8.24 -15.88 2.51
CA GLU A 96 6.80 -16.15 2.62
C GLU A 96 5.97 -14.95 2.19
N ALA A 97 6.53 -13.74 2.27
CA ALA A 97 5.86 -12.50 1.91
C ALA A 97 6.78 -11.58 1.10
N PHE A 98 6.18 -10.83 0.19
CA PHE A 98 6.82 -9.82 -0.63
C PHE A 98 6.03 -8.51 -0.52
N ALA A 99 6.71 -7.43 -0.17
CA ALA A 99 6.17 -6.08 -0.18
C ALA A 99 6.64 -5.34 -1.44
N GLU A 100 5.69 -5.02 -2.31
CA GLU A 100 5.91 -4.15 -3.47
C GLU A 100 5.67 -2.70 -3.02
N ALA A 101 6.74 -1.92 -2.92
CA ALA A 101 6.75 -0.55 -2.40
C ALA A 101 7.45 0.44 -3.34
N THR A 102 7.52 0.12 -4.64
CA THR A 102 8.04 1.02 -5.66
C THR A 102 6.99 2.06 -6.05
N ASN A 103 7.39 2.99 -6.91
CA ASN A 103 6.49 3.87 -7.65
C ASN A 103 6.31 3.42 -9.13
N ALA A 104 6.77 2.23 -9.48
CA ALA A 104 6.64 1.68 -10.82
C ALA A 104 5.27 1.01 -10.98
N ILE A 105 4.73 1.02 -12.20
CA ILE A 105 3.47 0.31 -12.50
C ILE A 105 3.79 -0.96 -13.30
N ALA A 106 4.39 -0.82 -14.49
CA ALA A 106 4.72 -1.96 -15.35
C ALA A 106 5.75 -2.91 -14.71
N GLY A 107 6.88 -2.37 -14.23
CA GLY A 107 7.93 -3.17 -13.59
C GLY A 107 7.47 -3.85 -12.28
N ALA A 108 6.58 -3.19 -11.53
CA ALA A 108 6.01 -3.76 -10.31
C ALA A 108 5.17 -5.01 -10.58
N CYS A 109 4.47 -5.08 -11.72
CA CYS A 109 3.73 -6.28 -12.13
C CYS A 109 4.67 -7.49 -12.30
N GLU A 110 5.84 -7.30 -12.90
CA GLU A 110 6.83 -8.37 -13.06
C GLU A 110 7.37 -8.87 -11.72
N TYR A 111 7.64 -7.95 -10.78
CA TYR A 111 8.05 -8.32 -9.41
C TYR A 111 6.96 -9.12 -8.70
N CYS A 112 5.70 -8.68 -8.79
CA CYS A 112 4.58 -9.37 -8.16
C CYS A 112 4.36 -10.78 -8.75
N LEU A 113 4.43 -10.92 -10.08
CA LEU A 113 4.29 -12.21 -10.74
C LEU A 113 5.43 -13.16 -10.36
N ALA A 114 6.68 -12.69 -10.36
CA ALA A 114 7.82 -13.49 -9.91
C ALA A 114 7.67 -13.90 -8.43
N ALA A 115 7.12 -13.02 -7.59
CA ALA A 115 6.85 -13.33 -6.20
C ALA A 115 5.77 -14.42 -6.04
N ILE A 116 4.67 -14.30 -6.80
CA ILE A 116 3.57 -15.27 -6.82
C ILE A 116 4.05 -16.64 -7.30
N GLU A 117 4.79 -16.69 -8.41
CA GLU A 117 5.40 -17.92 -8.96
C GLU A 117 6.35 -18.58 -7.95
N GLY A 118 7.08 -17.76 -7.19
CA GLY A 118 7.93 -18.19 -6.09
C GLY A 118 7.19 -18.65 -4.83
N GLY A 119 5.85 -18.60 -4.80
CA GLY A 119 5.03 -19.03 -3.66
C GLY A 119 4.95 -18.02 -2.52
N MET A 120 5.26 -16.74 -2.76
CA MET A 120 5.12 -15.67 -1.76
C MET A 120 3.73 -15.04 -1.78
N HIS A 121 3.25 -14.66 -0.61
CA HIS A 121 2.15 -13.70 -0.50
C HIS A 121 2.64 -12.30 -0.90
N VAL A 122 1.82 -11.54 -1.62
CA VAL A 122 2.17 -10.20 -2.12
C VAL A 122 1.35 -9.15 -1.41
N ILE A 123 2.04 -8.13 -0.89
CA ILE A 123 1.46 -6.94 -0.29
C ILE A 123 1.78 -5.78 -1.21
N LEU A 124 0.73 -5.15 -1.76
CA LEU A 124 0.82 -3.99 -2.63
C LEU A 124 0.72 -2.72 -1.79
N MET A 125 1.81 -1.97 -1.71
CA MET A 125 1.81 -0.59 -1.16
C MET A 125 1.48 0.44 -2.24
N ASN A 126 1.37 -0.02 -3.49
CA ASN A 126 1.19 0.79 -4.68
C ASN A 126 -0.23 0.58 -5.20
N ALA A 127 -1.13 1.49 -4.85
CA ALA A 127 -2.55 1.42 -5.22
C ALA A 127 -2.75 1.42 -6.75
N GLU A 128 -1.84 2.07 -7.50
CA GLU A 128 -1.87 2.11 -8.95
C GLU A 128 -1.65 0.72 -9.54
N VAL A 129 -0.77 -0.10 -8.94
CA VAL A 129 -0.55 -1.50 -9.35
C VAL A 129 -1.79 -2.34 -9.08
N ASP A 130 -2.44 -2.17 -7.93
CA ASP A 130 -3.70 -2.87 -7.64
C ASP A 130 -4.80 -2.44 -8.62
N MET A 131 -4.90 -1.15 -8.92
CA MET A 131 -5.92 -0.63 -9.83
C MET A 131 -5.76 -1.18 -11.25
N VAL A 132 -4.53 -1.28 -11.74
CA VAL A 132 -4.24 -1.74 -13.11
C VAL A 132 -4.17 -3.26 -13.21
N TYR A 133 -3.52 -3.92 -12.26
CA TYR A 133 -3.18 -5.36 -12.33
C TYR A 133 -3.81 -6.21 -11.23
N GLY A 134 -4.54 -5.65 -10.27
CA GLY A 134 -5.08 -6.38 -9.11
C GLY A 134 -5.84 -7.64 -9.47
N LYS A 135 -6.76 -7.58 -10.45
CA LYS A 135 -7.50 -8.77 -10.93
C LYS A 135 -6.61 -9.83 -11.56
N LEU A 136 -5.59 -9.42 -12.31
CA LEU A 136 -4.59 -10.34 -12.89
C LEU A 136 -3.79 -11.01 -11.78
N LEU A 137 -3.25 -10.21 -10.85
CA LEU A 137 -2.44 -10.70 -9.73
C LEU A 137 -3.24 -11.65 -8.83
N GLN A 138 -4.51 -11.34 -8.53
CA GLN A 138 -5.41 -12.23 -7.78
C GLN A 138 -5.64 -13.56 -8.51
N HIS A 139 -5.83 -13.53 -9.83
CA HIS A 139 -5.99 -14.75 -10.63
C HIS A 139 -4.74 -15.63 -10.60
N GLU A 140 -3.55 -15.04 -10.74
CA GLU A 140 -2.29 -15.78 -10.66
C GLU A 140 -2.00 -16.28 -9.23
N ALA A 141 -2.32 -15.48 -8.22
CA ALA A 141 -2.17 -15.84 -6.81
C ALA A 141 -3.01 -17.08 -6.45
N LYS A 142 -4.25 -17.15 -6.95
CA LYS A 142 -5.13 -18.30 -6.77
C LYS A 142 -4.54 -19.59 -7.36
N LYS A 143 -3.86 -19.53 -8.50
CA LYS A 143 -3.21 -20.70 -9.11
C LYS A 143 -2.05 -21.24 -8.27
N HIS A 144 -1.34 -20.35 -7.57
CA HIS A 144 -0.18 -20.66 -6.75
C HIS A 144 -0.52 -20.86 -5.26
N ASN A 145 -1.81 -20.76 -4.89
CA ASN A 145 -2.29 -20.86 -3.52
C ASN A 145 -1.62 -19.84 -2.58
N VAL A 146 -1.45 -18.61 -3.07
CA VAL A 146 -0.94 -17.46 -2.32
C VAL A 146 -1.97 -16.34 -2.29
N ILE A 147 -1.74 -15.34 -1.44
CA ILE A 147 -2.60 -14.17 -1.26
C ILE A 147 -1.92 -12.98 -1.91
N VAL A 148 -2.69 -12.18 -2.65
CA VAL A 148 -2.35 -10.79 -3.00
C VAL A 148 -3.28 -9.90 -2.20
N THR A 149 -2.77 -8.81 -1.63
CA THR A 149 -3.57 -7.83 -0.89
C THR A 149 -2.99 -6.44 -1.05
N SER A 150 -3.84 -5.42 -1.12
CA SER A 150 -3.43 -4.04 -0.84
C SER A 150 -3.02 -3.92 0.63
N ASP A 151 -2.22 -2.91 0.95
CA ASP A 151 -1.81 -2.66 2.32
C ASP A 151 -2.99 -2.20 3.21
N ALA A 152 -2.85 -2.40 4.52
CA ALA A 152 -3.90 -2.09 5.49
C ALA A 152 -3.84 -0.64 6.02
N GLY A 153 -2.81 0.13 5.66
CA GLY A 153 -2.52 1.46 6.20
C GLY A 153 -2.98 2.62 5.32
N ASP A 154 -3.00 2.42 4.00
CA ASP A 154 -3.50 3.41 3.04
C ASP A 154 -5.04 3.52 3.13
N GLN A 155 -5.63 4.60 2.61
CA GLN A 155 -7.03 4.92 2.92
C GLN A 155 -8.03 3.84 2.50
N HIS A 156 -7.80 3.19 1.35
CA HIS A 156 -8.65 2.08 0.89
C HIS A 156 -8.53 0.83 1.77
N GLY A 157 -7.34 0.52 2.30
CA GLY A 157 -7.14 -0.60 3.24
C GLY A 157 -7.79 -0.36 4.60
N VAL A 158 -7.66 0.87 5.13
CA VAL A 158 -8.33 1.27 6.37
C VAL A 158 -9.85 1.23 6.19
N LEU A 159 -10.37 1.78 5.08
CA LEU A 159 -11.80 1.74 4.77
C LEU A 159 -12.33 0.31 4.63
N ALA A 160 -11.59 -0.59 3.96
CA ALA A 160 -11.99 -1.99 3.85
C ALA A 160 -12.12 -2.65 5.24
N THR A 161 -11.17 -2.38 6.14
CA THR A 161 -11.22 -2.88 7.52
C THR A 161 -12.41 -2.32 8.28
N MET A 162 -12.64 -1.00 8.22
CA MET A 162 -13.78 -0.36 8.89
C MET A 162 -15.13 -0.85 8.34
N ILE A 163 -15.23 -1.08 7.04
CA ILE A 163 -16.43 -1.64 6.40
C ILE A 163 -16.72 -3.05 6.92
N ASP A 164 -15.71 -3.91 7.01
CA ASP A 164 -15.87 -5.26 7.56
C ASP A 164 -16.33 -5.23 9.03
N GLU A 165 -15.77 -4.32 9.84
CA GLU A 165 -16.18 -4.14 11.24
C GLU A 165 -17.63 -3.65 11.37
N ILE A 166 -18.04 -2.67 10.57
CA ILE A 166 -19.39 -2.11 10.59
C ILE A 166 -20.43 -3.13 10.12
N LYS A 167 -20.11 -3.91 9.08
CA LYS A 167 -20.94 -5.03 8.64
C LYS A 167 -21.06 -6.11 9.71
N LEU A 168 -19.98 -6.39 10.44
CA LEU A 168 -19.99 -7.34 11.56
C LEU A 168 -20.92 -6.88 12.70
N TRP A 169 -21.10 -5.57 12.88
CA TRP A 169 -22.06 -5.01 13.84
C TRP A 169 -23.52 -5.09 13.35
N GLY A 170 -23.74 -5.47 12.09
CA GLY A 170 -25.07 -5.66 11.51
C GLY A 170 -25.63 -4.44 10.78
N PHE A 171 -24.80 -3.43 10.48
CA PHE A 171 -25.21 -2.26 9.69
C PHE A 171 -24.95 -2.48 8.20
N ASP A 172 -25.81 -1.87 7.38
CA ASP A 172 -25.58 -1.74 5.94
C ASP A 172 -24.70 -0.52 5.66
N ILE A 173 -23.78 -0.63 4.70
CA ILE A 173 -22.89 0.48 4.33
C ILE A 173 -23.61 1.46 3.42
N VAL A 174 -23.74 2.70 3.88
CA VAL A 174 -24.32 3.82 3.10
C VAL A 174 -23.22 4.53 2.31
N GLN A 175 -22.13 4.89 2.98
CA GLN A 175 -21.02 5.60 2.35
C GLN A 175 -19.70 5.27 3.04
N ALA A 176 -18.63 5.13 2.26
CA ALA A 176 -17.27 5.06 2.72
C ALA A 176 -16.50 6.21 2.09
N GLY A 177 -15.78 7.01 2.87
CA GLY A 177 -15.13 8.19 2.31
C GLY A 177 -13.78 8.56 2.89
N ASN A 178 -13.03 9.28 2.07
CA ASN A 178 -11.72 9.81 2.39
C ASN A 178 -11.85 11.22 2.99
N ILE A 179 -10.97 11.59 3.92
CA ILE A 179 -10.86 12.95 4.45
C ILE A 179 -9.63 13.62 3.87
N LYS A 180 -9.85 14.65 3.06
CA LYS A 180 -8.81 15.34 2.31
C LYS A 180 -8.62 16.75 2.82
N GLY A 181 -7.40 17.12 3.21
CA GLY A 181 -7.12 18.50 3.65
C GLY A 181 -7.10 19.54 2.52
N PHE A 182 -6.66 19.16 1.32
CA PHE A 182 -6.48 20.08 0.19
C PHE A 182 -6.65 19.38 -1.16
N LEU A 183 -7.19 20.11 -2.14
CA LEU A 183 -7.40 19.66 -3.52
C LEU A 183 -7.18 20.83 -4.48
N ASN A 184 -6.35 20.62 -5.50
CA ASN A 184 -6.17 21.54 -6.61
C ASN A 184 -6.04 20.77 -7.91
N TYR A 185 -7.13 20.70 -8.67
CA TYR A 185 -7.22 20.00 -9.96
C TYR A 185 -6.24 20.51 -11.03
N TYR A 186 -5.68 21.70 -10.87
CA TYR A 186 -4.74 22.30 -11.82
C TYR A 186 -3.29 22.22 -11.37
N ALA A 187 -2.99 21.46 -10.31
CA ALA A 187 -1.61 21.23 -9.93
C ALA A 187 -0.86 20.50 -11.04
N THR A 188 0.41 20.89 -11.23
CA THR A 188 1.36 20.17 -12.07
C THR A 188 2.57 19.79 -11.22
N PRO A 189 3.39 18.80 -11.66
CA PRO A 189 4.64 18.48 -11.00
C PRO A 189 5.56 19.69 -10.82
N GLU A 190 5.54 20.65 -11.75
CA GLU A 190 6.30 21.90 -11.65
C GLU A 190 5.74 22.82 -10.56
N SER A 191 4.41 23.01 -10.50
CA SER A 191 3.80 23.93 -9.53
C SER A 191 3.97 23.44 -8.09
N ILE A 192 3.97 22.12 -7.87
CA ILE A 192 4.04 21.51 -6.53
C ILE A 192 5.48 21.16 -6.10
N ARG A 193 6.46 21.25 -7.00
CA ARG A 193 7.86 20.89 -6.73
C ARG A 193 8.42 21.51 -5.45
N PRO A 194 8.22 22.83 -5.16
CA PRO A 194 8.75 23.42 -3.92
C PRO A 194 8.18 22.77 -2.65
N GLU A 195 6.93 22.30 -2.68
CA GLU A 195 6.32 21.63 -1.54
C GLU A 195 6.75 20.16 -1.45
N ALA A 196 6.89 19.49 -2.60
CA ALA A 196 7.40 18.13 -2.67
C ALA A 196 8.84 18.03 -2.10
N GLU A 197 9.71 18.98 -2.45
CA GLU A 197 11.09 19.04 -1.96
C GLU A 197 11.18 19.23 -0.44
N LYS A 198 10.35 20.12 0.14
CA LYS A 198 10.28 20.30 1.61
C LYS A 198 9.92 19.02 2.35
N ARG A 199 9.10 18.17 1.72
CA ARG A 199 8.60 16.91 2.29
C ARG A 199 9.42 15.70 1.86
N ASN A 200 10.48 15.90 1.07
CA ASN A 200 11.30 14.84 0.48
C ASN A 200 10.46 13.81 -0.31
N LEU A 201 9.53 14.31 -1.12
CA LEU A 201 8.62 13.50 -1.96
C LEU A 201 8.93 13.71 -3.45
N SER A 202 8.56 12.72 -4.26
CA SER A 202 8.50 12.88 -5.72
C SER A 202 7.48 13.96 -6.09
N ALA A 203 7.86 14.89 -6.96
CA ALA A 203 6.96 15.94 -7.45
C ALA A 203 5.74 15.36 -8.20
N VAL A 204 5.91 14.25 -8.92
CA VAL A 204 4.82 13.57 -9.64
C VAL A 204 3.82 12.97 -8.65
N GLN A 205 4.31 12.28 -7.62
CA GLN A 205 3.43 11.71 -6.59
C GLN A 205 2.73 12.81 -5.78
N CYS A 206 3.47 13.85 -5.38
CA CYS A 206 2.91 15.00 -4.68
C CYS A 206 1.83 15.72 -5.51
N CYS A 207 2.00 15.77 -6.83
CA CYS A 207 0.97 16.26 -7.76
C CYS A 207 -0.27 15.38 -7.72
N ALA A 208 -0.12 14.06 -7.88
CA ALA A 208 -1.24 13.12 -7.84
C ALA A 208 -2.01 13.13 -6.50
N TYR A 209 -1.31 13.41 -5.40
CA TYR A 209 -1.93 13.63 -4.09
C TYR A 209 -2.70 14.95 -4.04
N THR A 210 -2.25 15.96 -4.78
CA THR A 210 -2.82 17.31 -4.78
C THR A 210 -4.02 17.44 -5.70
N ASP A 211 -3.95 16.87 -6.90
CA ASP A 211 -4.97 17.02 -7.95
C ASP A 211 -6.16 16.06 -7.80
N GLY A 212 -6.04 15.09 -6.87
CA GLY A 212 -7.08 14.11 -6.59
C GLY A 212 -6.95 12.80 -7.37
N THR A 213 -5.90 12.62 -8.18
CA THR A 213 -5.65 11.38 -8.91
C THR A 213 -5.55 10.18 -7.96
N LYS A 214 -4.71 10.29 -6.92
CA LYS A 214 -4.51 9.22 -5.93
C LYS A 214 -5.81 8.91 -5.16
N LEU A 215 -6.56 9.95 -4.78
CA LEU A 215 -7.87 9.82 -4.13
C LEU A 215 -8.84 9.00 -4.99
N ASN A 216 -8.95 9.32 -6.29
CA ASN A 216 -9.85 8.61 -7.19
C ASN A 216 -9.43 7.13 -7.37
N ILE A 217 -8.13 6.84 -7.39
CA ILE A 217 -7.60 5.47 -7.45
C ILE A 217 -8.00 4.68 -6.20
N GLU A 218 -7.77 5.23 -5.01
CA GLU A 218 -8.14 4.57 -3.74
C GLU A 218 -9.64 4.27 -3.66
N MET A 219 -10.48 5.23 -4.03
CA MET A 219 -11.93 5.04 -4.00
C MET A 219 -12.40 4.03 -5.07
N ALA A 220 -11.75 4.01 -6.24
CA ALA A 220 -12.02 3.01 -7.27
C ALA A 220 -11.64 1.58 -6.83
N LEU A 221 -10.59 1.42 -6.01
CA LEU A 221 -10.23 0.12 -5.43
C LEU A 221 -11.34 -0.42 -4.51
N LEU A 222 -11.96 0.44 -3.70
CA LEU A 222 -13.13 0.06 -2.89
C LEU A 222 -14.32 -0.33 -3.77
N CYS A 223 -14.57 0.41 -4.84
CA CYS A 223 -15.61 0.03 -5.81
C CYS A 223 -15.36 -1.36 -6.39
N ASN A 224 -14.12 -1.62 -6.83
CA ASN A 224 -13.73 -2.88 -7.45
C ASN A 224 -13.78 -4.08 -6.49
N SER A 225 -13.47 -3.87 -5.21
CA SER A 225 -13.36 -4.94 -4.21
C SER A 225 -14.65 -5.19 -3.43
N LEU A 226 -15.42 -4.15 -3.12
CA LEU A 226 -16.56 -4.21 -2.21
C LEU A 226 -17.90 -3.89 -2.88
N GLY A 227 -17.91 -3.55 -4.17
CA GLY A 227 -19.13 -3.27 -4.94
C GLY A 227 -19.77 -1.93 -4.61
N LEU A 228 -19.05 -1.04 -3.93
CA LEU A 228 -19.45 0.37 -3.78
C LEU A 228 -19.34 1.11 -5.12
N THR A 229 -19.98 2.27 -5.26
CA THR A 229 -19.88 3.10 -6.47
C THR A 229 -19.92 4.59 -6.11
N PRO A 230 -19.30 5.50 -6.88
CA PRO A 230 -19.53 6.92 -6.65
C PRO A 230 -20.97 7.29 -7.03
N PHE A 231 -21.53 8.32 -6.40
CA PHE A 231 -22.86 8.82 -6.78
C PHE A 231 -22.84 9.55 -8.14
N LYS A 232 -21.72 10.22 -8.45
CA LYS A 232 -21.43 10.86 -9.74
C LYS A 232 -19.94 10.77 -10.06
N ASP A 233 -19.57 10.97 -11.32
CA ASP A 233 -18.17 11.00 -11.74
C ASP A 233 -17.36 12.01 -10.93
N GLY A 234 -16.22 11.58 -10.39
CA GLY A 234 -15.34 12.39 -9.56
C GLY A 234 -15.78 12.57 -8.10
N MET A 235 -16.87 11.92 -7.67
CA MET A 235 -17.47 12.04 -6.34
C MET A 235 -18.01 13.46 -6.04
N GLU A 236 -18.72 13.64 -4.94
CA GLU A 236 -19.35 14.92 -4.59
C GLU A 236 -18.39 15.90 -3.93
N GLY A 237 -17.56 15.43 -3.01
CA GLY A 237 -16.45 16.20 -2.46
C GLY A 237 -16.81 17.50 -1.73
N PRO A 238 -17.88 17.56 -0.90
CA PRO A 238 -18.26 18.79 -0.23
C PRO A 238 -17.17 19.30 0.72
N ARG A 239 -17.16 20.62 0.94
CA ARG A 239 -16.39 21.21 2.03
C ARG A 239 -17.07 20.88 3.35
N CYS A 240 -16.25 20.56 4.34
CA CYS A 240 -16.69 20.10 5.64
C CYS A 240 -15.72 20.67 6.67
N ALA A 241 -16.21 21.24 7.78
CA ALA A 241 -15.35 21.79 8.83
C ALA A 241 -14.99 20.73 9.88
N ASP A 242 -15.93 19.84 10.20
CA ASP A 242 -15.75 18.74 11.15
C ASP A 242 -16.40 17.47 10.58
N VAL A 243 -15.73 16.33 10.68
CA VAL A 243 -16.16 15.06 10.06
C VAL A 243 -17.59 14.65 10.45
N THR A 244 -18.09 15.11 11.60
CA THR A 244 -19.47 14.83 12.05
C THR A 244 -20.53 15.46 11.14
N GLU A 245 -20.22 16.53 10.41
CA GLU A 245 -21.12 17.19 9.45
C GLU A 245 -21.43 16.32 8.23
N VAL A 246 -20.70 15.22 8.00
CA VAL A 246 -20.96 14.28 6.89
C VAL A 246 -22.43 13.87 6.84
N LEU A 247 -23.10 13.74 8.00
CA LEU A 247 -24.50 13.31 8.04
C LEU A 247 -25.48 14.31 7.43
N ASP A 248 -25.10 15.59 7.34
CA ASP A 248 -25.92 16.68 6.84
C ASP A 248 -25.50 17.16 5.44
N LEU A 249 -24.34 16.72 4.95
CA LEU A 249 -23.73 17.21 3.70
C LEU A 249 -24.10 16.39 2.46
N PHE A 250 -24.62 15.18 2.65
CA PHE A 250 -24.96 14.26 1.57
C PHE A 250 -26.46 13.90 1.61
N ASP A 251 -27.05 13.74 0.44
CA ASP A 251 -28.42 13.23 0.29
C ASP A 251 -28.39 11.69 0.23
N PHE A 252 -28.30 11.05 1.40
CA PHE A 252 -28.23 9.59 1.49
C PHE A 252 -29.51 8.89 0.99
N ASP A 253 -30.66 9.56 1.03
CA ASP A 253 -31.91 9.00 0.52
C ASP A 253 -31.85 8.81 -1.00
N ALA A 254 -31.14 9.71 -1.71
CA ALA A 254 -30.90 9.58 -3.15
C ALA A 254 -30.02 8.38 -3.52
N TYR A 255 -29.30 7.78 -2.56
CA TYR A 255 -28.43 6.62 -2.84
C TYR A 255 -29.22 5.31 -2.96
N GLY A 256 -30.42 5.24 -2.40
CA GLY A 256 -31.21 4.02 -2.28
C GLY A 256 -30.49 2.96 -1.43
N ASP A 257 -30.35 1.75 -1.96
CA ASP A 257 -29.65 0.63 -1.29
C ASP A 257 -28.21 0.43 -1.77
N GLN A 258 -27.72 1.29 -2.67
CA GLN A 258 -26.36 1.21 -3.17
C GLN A 258 -25.41 2.00 -2.27
N GLY A 259 -24.51 1.30 -1.58
CA GLY A 259 -23.42 1.93 -0.83
C GLY A 259 -22.49 2.72 -1.74
N ARG A 260 -22.04 3.89 -1.28
CA ARG A 260 -21.26 4.86 -2.06
C ARG A 260 -19.83 5.03 -1.59
N VAL A 261 -18.97 5.50 -2.50
CA VAL A 261 -17.68 6.09 -2.15
C VAL A 261 -17.73 7.60 -2.37
N ASP A 262 -17.15 8.37 -1.44
CA ASP A 262 -17.01 9.82 -1.60
C ASP A 262 -15.80 10.37 -0.81
N TYR A 263 -15.67 11.68 -0.72
CA TYR A 263 -14.68 12.33 0.14
C TYR A 263 -15.21 13.65 0.70
N ILE A 264 -14.55 14.15 1.74
CA ILE A 264 -14.80 15.50 2.27
C ILE A 264 -13.53 16.34 2.21
N LEU A 265 -13.68 17.66 2.07
CA LEU A 265 -12.56 18.59 1.87
C LEU A 265 -12.43 19.61 3.01
N GLY A 266 -11.26 19.63 3.65
CA GLY A 266 -10.88 20.64 4.65
C GLY A 266 -11.42 20.41 6.05
N SER A 267 -11.82 19.17 6.35
CA SER A 267 -12.42 18.76 7.63
C SER A 267 -11.38 18.58 8.73
N GLU A 268 -11.79 18.70 9.99
CA GLU A 268 -11.08 18.16 11.14
C GLU A 268 -11.66 16.78 11.52
N PRO A 269 -10.83 15.72 11.64
CA PRO A 269 -9.37 15.73 11.46
C PRO A 269 -8.93 15.96 10.01
N GLY A 270 -7.82 16.68 9.80
CA GLY A 270 -7.28 17.05 8.47
C GLY A 270 -6.87 15.90 7.52
N GLY A 271 -7.02 14.65 7.95
CA GLY A 271 -6.75 13.45 7.17
C GLY A 271 -7.33 12.21 7.85
N GLY A 272 -7.54 11.15 7.07
CA GLY A 272 -8.15 9.91 7.54
C GLY A 272 -9.28 9.47 6.63
N VAL A 273 -10.19 8.68 7.18
CA VAL A 273 -11.33 8.11 6.46
C VAL A 273 -12.55 8.03 7.38
N TYR A 274 -13.73 7.91 6.82
CA TYR A 274 -15.00 7.73 7.54
C TYR A 274 -15.88 6.68 6.86
N VAL A 275 -16.80 6.09 7.61
CA VAL A 275 -17.83 5.19 7.09
C VAL A 275 -19.16 5.53 7.76
N VAL A 276 -20.23 5.60 6.96
CA VAL A 276 -21.61 5.79 7.39
C VAL A 276 -22.35 4.47 7.20
N GLY A 277 -22.94 3.96 8.28
CA GLY A 277 -23.79 2.77 8.29
C GLY A 277 -25.24 3.10 8.64
N LYS A 278 -26.20 2.31 8.13
CA LYS A 278 -27.63 2.39 8.46
C LYS A 278 -28.16 1.08 9.05
#